data_AF-A0A5E6NGY6-F1
#
_entry.id   AF-A0A5E6NGY6-F1
#
_cell.length_a   1.000
_cell.length_b   1.000
_cell.length_c   1.000
_cell.angle_alpha   90.00
_cell.angle_beta   90.00
_cell.angle_gamma   90.00
#
_symmetry.space_group_name_H-M   'P 1'
#
loop_
_entity.id
_entity.type
_entity.pdbx_description
1 polymer ?
#
loop_
_entity_poly.entity_id
_entity_poly.type
_entity_poly.pdbx_seq_one_letter_code
_entity_poly.pdbx_strand_id
1 'polypeptide(L)' 'MEIYQHAIEQKYRFLSYGDAMLLNKQTKKYNEC' A
#
# COMPACT_ATOMS: atom_id res chain seq x y z
N MET A 1 -6.79 4.18 5.82
CA MET A 1 -5.42 4.72 5.98
C MET A 1 -4.47 3.73 6.66
N GLU A 2 -4.98 2.55 7.03
CA GLU A 2 -4.30 1.53 7.84
C GLU A 2 -2.90 1.17 7.33
N ILE A 3 -2.71 1.07 6.01
CA ILE A 3 -1.39 0.74 5.42
C ILE A 3 -0.30 1.78 5.73
N TYR A 4 -0.65 3.07 5.76
CA TYR A 4 0.30 4.14 6.05
C TYR A 4 0.57 4.26 7.55
N GLN A 5 -0.46 4.04 8.38
CA GLN A 5 -0.31 4.02 9.83
C GLN A 5 0.65 2.90 10.26
N HIS A 6 0.48 1.71 9.68
CA HIS A 6 1.39 0.59 9.91
C HIS A 6 2.84 0.94 9.49
N ALA A 7 3.02 1.57 8.33
CA ALA A 7 4.34 2.01 7.87
C ALA A 7 5.00 3.04 8.82
N ILE A 8 4.21 3.91 9.46
CA ILE A 8 4.68 4.85 10.48
C ILE A 8 5.11 4.10 11.75
N GLU A 9 4.30 3.16 12.24
CA GLU A 9 4.61 2.36 13.43
C GLU A 9 5.90 1.54 13.25
N GLN A 10 6.10 1.01 12.04
CA GLN A 10 7.30 0.27 11.66
C GLN A 10 8.46 1.17 11.21
N LYS A 11 8.31 2.50 11.29
CA LYS A 11 9.35 3.50 11.01
C LYS A 11 9.96 3.42 9.61
N TYR A 12 9.12 3.22 8.60
CA TYR A 12 9.54 3.29 7.19
C TYR A 12 9.97 4.71 6.84
N ARG A 13 10.96 4.84 5.95
CA ARG A 13 11.40 6.13 5.40
C ARG A 13 10.46 6.52 4.27
N PHE A 14 10.09 7.79 4.21
CA PHE A 14 9.18 8.33 3.19
C PHE A 14 9.93 9.23 2.21
N LEU A 15 9.23 9.67 1.16
CA LEU A 15 9.68 10.62 0.13
C LEU A 15 10.73 10.03 -0.82
N SER A 16 11.50 10.91 -1.47
CA SER A 16 12.33 10.64 -2.64
C SER A 16 13.38 9.55 -2.45
N TYR A 17 13.83 9.32 -1.21
CA TYR A 17 14.80 8.26 -0.85
C TYR A 17 14.25 7.32 0.22
N GLY A 18 12.91 7.25 0.31
CA GLY A 18 12.19 6.39 1.21
C GLY A 18 12.22 4.92 0.78
N ASP A 19 11.58 4.10 1.60
CA ASP A 19 11.39 2.69 1.33
C ASP A 19 10.22 2.49 0.36
N ALA A 20 10.26 1.39 -0.41
CA ALA A 20 9.25 1.09 -1.43
C ALA A 20 8.18 0.13 -0.90
N MET A 21 6.96 0.25 -1.43
CA MET A 21 5.87 -0.68 -1.18
C MET A 21 5.45 -1.36 -2.48
N LEU A 22 5.46 -2.70 -2.50
CA LEU A 22 4.96 -3.49 -3.62
C LEU A 22 3.49 -3.84 -3.38
N LEU A 23 2.61 -3.37 -4.27
CA LEU A 23 1.18 -3.65 -4.21
C LEU A 23 0.72 -4.43 -5.44
N ASN A 24 -0.03 -5.50 -5.20
CA ASN A 24 -0.65 -6.26 -6.27
C ASN A 24 -2.06 -5.74 -6.55
N LYS A 25 -2.39 -5.54 -7.82
CA LYS A 25 -3.75 -5.15 -8.22
C LYS A 25 -4.66 -6.35 -8.09
N GLN A 26 -5.59 -6.30 -7.14
CA GLN A 26 -6.68 -7.26 -7.08
C GLN A 26 -7.76 -6.82 -8.09
N THR A 27 -7.86 -7.53 -9.22
CA THR A 27 -8.97 -7.33 -10.15
C THR A 27 -10.22 -7.95 -9.53
N LYS A 28 -11.05 -7.14 -8.88
CA LYS A 28 -12.42 -7.56 -8.57
C LYS A 28 -13.17 -7.66 -9.90
N LYS A 29 -13.48 -8.89 -10.32
CA LYS A 29 -14.49 -9.09 -11.35
C LYS A 29 -15.81 -8.68 -10.72
N TYR A 30 -16.35 -7.55 -11.14
CA TYR A 30 -17.75 -7.26 -10.88
C TYR A 30 -18.53 -8.25 -11.74
N ASN A 31 -19.32 -9.11 -11.10
CA ASN A 31 -20.15 -10.07 -11.80
C ASN A 31 -21.07 -9.31 -12.75
N GLU A 32 -21.01 -9.67 -14.02
CA GLU A 32 -21.83 -9.15 -15.11
C GLU A 32 -23.24 -9.71 -14.94
N CYS A 33 -24.21 -8.88 -14.56
CA CYS A 33 -25.65 -9.18 -14.59
C CYS A 33 -26.41 -7.94 -15.06
#